data_AF-A0A833SG72-F1
#
_entry.id   AF-A0A833SG72-F1
#
_cell.length_a   1.000
_cell.length_b   1.000
_cell.length_c   1.000
_cell.angle_alpha   90.00
_cell.angle_beta   90.00
_cell.angle_gamma   90.00
#
_symmetry.space_group_name_H-M   'P 1'
#
loop_
_entity.id
_entity.type
_entity.pdbx_description
1 polymer ?
#
loop_
_entity_poly.entity_id
_entity_poly.type
_entity_poly.pdbx_seq_one_letter_code
_entity_poly.pdbx_strand_id
1 'polypeptide(L)'
;MMVLTLKDFEQTYFYKTELIQLCKVYGLPTYGTKAELNKYLTLYLSGTPACDIKVNRKHTTSRNKTKITLETKILGEGFSFNQEARKLFAEYFGKEKFSFKKEMAVIKRQAEHNGETKMTVRDLLERYQEMVGQGNVLRETAEEATYQWNNFVRDFCKSSESQNYHQKLKVAAILWEKVKNSKNDKKFEASLVQKYEKNISNYMNK
;
A
#
# COMPACT_ATOMS: atom_id res chain seq x y z
N MET A 1 -20.73 5.66 23.34
CA MET A 1 -19.94 5.42 22.11
C MET A 1 -19.83 3.92 21.93
N MET A 2 -20.23 3.39 20.79
CA MET A 2 -20.05 1.96 20.50
C MET A 2 -18.54 1.70 20.44
N VAL A 3 -18.02 0.94 21.40
CA VAL A 3 -16.59 0.61 21.45
C VAL A 3 -16.31 -0.31 20.29
N LEU A 4 -15.52 0.16 19.32
CA LEU A 4 -15.02 -0.67 18.22
C LEU A 4 -14.28 -1.86 18.83
N THR A 5 -14.74 -3.08 18.60
CA THR A 5 -14.03 -4.28 19.06
C THR A 5 -12.92 -4.67 18.09
N LEU A 6 -11.94 -5.45 18.54
CA LEU A 6 -10.90 -6.00 17.66
C LEU A 6 -11.52 -6.78 16.49
N LYS A 7 -12.55 -7.59 16.77
CA LYS A 7 -13.25 -8.38 15.75
C LYS A 7 -13.94 -7.49 14.72
N ASP A 8 -14.62 -6.43 15.15
CA ASP A 8 -15.28 -5.50 14.24
C ASP A 8 -14.24 -4.76 13.39
N PHE A 9 -13.10 -4.39 13.99
CA PHE A 9 -12.00 -3.76 13.27
C PHE A 9 -11.42 -4.66 12.18
N GLU A 10 -11.13 -5.93 12.48
CA GLU A 10 -10.57 -6.89 11.53
C GLU A 10 -11.51 -7.23 10.36
N GLN A 11 -12.83 -7.17 10.58
CA GLN A 11 -13.83 -7.47 9.55
C GLN A 11 -14.20 -6.27 8.68
N THR A 12 -13.86 -5.05 9.13
CA THR A 12 -14.24 -3.80 8.47
C THR A 12 -13.12 -3.32 7.54
N TYR A 13 -13.49 -2.92 6.32
CA TYR A 13 -12.54 -2.25 5.43
C TYR A 13 -12.45 -0.78 5.78
N PHE A 14 -11.25 -0.33 6.15
CA PHE A 14 -10.96 1.09 6.38
C PHE A 14 -10.06 1.70 5.30
N TYR A 15 -10.41 2.89 4.86
CA TYR A 15 -9.51 3.79 4.14
C TYR A 15 -8.45 4.34 5.09
N LYS A 16 -7.29 4.74 4.54
CA LYS A 16 -6.18 5.29 5.34
C LYS A 16 -6.62 6.51 6.16
N THR A 17 -7.47 7.37 5.59
CA THR A 17 -8.00 8.56 6.27
C THR A 17 -8.86 8.20 7.49
N GLU A 18 -9.64 7.13 7.40
CA GLU A 18 -10.46 6.63 8.50
C GLU A 18 -9.57 6.04 9.60
N LEU A 19 -8.54 5.27 9.25
CA LEU A 19 -7.56 4.78 10.23
C LEU A 19 -6.84 5.93 10.95
N ILE A 20 -6.46 6.98 10.23
CA ILE A 20 -5.87 8.18 10.84
C ILE A 20 -6.86 8.82 11.82
N GLN A 21 -8.14 8.91 11.46
CA GLN A 21 -9.16 9.48 12.33
C GLN A 21 -9.37 8.63 13.59
N LEU A 22 -9.39 7.30 13.46
CA LEU A 22 -9.43 6.38 14.60
C LEU A 22 -8.21 6.54 15.50
N CYS A 23 -7.01 6.60 14.93
CA CYS A 23 -5.79 6.86 15.70
C CYS A 23 -5.89 8.17 16.49
N LYS A 24 -6.42 9.25 15.90
CA LYS A 24 -6.62 10.53 16.62
C LYS A 24 -7.56 10.37 17.81
N VAL A 25 -8.68 9.67 17.63
CA VAL A 25 -9.68 9.44 18.69
C VAL A 25 -9.07 8.65 19.85
N TYR A 26 -8.22 7.67 19.56
CA TYR A 26 -7.59 6.81 20.58
C TYR A 26 -6.24 7.34 21.11
N GLY A 27 -5.79 8.53 20.68
CA GLY A 27 -4.50 9.08 21.10
C GLY A 27 -3.28 8.30 20.59
N LEU A 28 -3.42 7.62 19.46
CA LEU A 28 -2.38 6.80 18.83
C LEU A 28 -1.61 7.60 17.76
N PRO A 29 -0.44 7.11 17.32
CA PRO A 29 0.26 7.73 16.20
C PRO A 29 -0.57 7.79 14.92
N THR A 30 -0.60 8.98 14.30
CA THR A 30 -1.43 9.27 13.12
C THR A 30 -0.65 9.29 11.80
N TYR A 31 0.65 9.01 11.84
CA TYR A 31 1.53 9.03 10.68
C TYR A 31 1.99 7.61 10.35
N GLY A 32 2.01 7.28 9.06
CA GLY A 32 2.51 5.99 8.58
C GLY A 32 1.85 5.46 7.31
N THR A 33 2.23 4.24 6.93
CA THR A 33 1.54 3.42 5.93
C THR A 33 0.22 2.91 6.51
N LYS A 34 -0.67 2.43 5.64
CA LYS A 34 -1.92 1.78 6.09
C LYS A 34 -1.62 0.58 7.02
N ALA A 35 -0.53 -0.14 6.78
CA ALA A 35 -0.12 -1.29 7.59
C ALA A 35 0.30 -0.88 9.00
N GLU A 36 1.05 0.21 9.15
CA GLU A 36 1.43 0.72 10.47
C GLU A 36 0.23 1.23 11.26
N LEU A 37 -0.66 1.98 10.62
CA LEU A 37 -1.88 2.45 11.26
C LEU A 37 -2.75 1.28 11.73
N ASN A 38 -2.90 0.26 10.88
CA ASN A 38 -3.57 -0.99 11.28
C ASN A 38 -2.88 -1.64 12.47
N LYS A 39 -1.54 -1.75 12.46
CA LYS A 39 -0.78 -2.33 13.58
C LYS A 39 -1.01 -1.58 14.89
N TYR A 40 -1.01 -0.24 14.86
CA TYR A 40 -1.28 0.57 16.05
C TYR A 40 -2.67 0.32 16.62
N LEU A 41 -3.68 0.28 15.75
CA LEU A 41 -5.07 0.02 16.16
C LEU A 41 -5.26 -1.41 16.65
N THR A 42 -4.66 -2.41 16.00
CA THR A 42 -4.69 -3.81 16.46
C THR A 42 -4.07 -3.95 17.86
N LEU A 43 -2.90 -3.34 18.12
CA LEU A 43 -2.26 -3.38 19.44
C LEU A 43 -3.14 -2.72 20.51
N TYR A 44 -3.75 -1.59 20.19
CA TYR A 44 -4.62 -0.88 21.11
C TYR A 44 -5.88 -1.69 21.43
N LEU A 45 -6.56 -2.21 20.40
CA LEU A 45 -7.78 -3.01 20.55
C LEU A 45 -7.52 -4.38 21.19
N SER A 46 -6.28 -4.88 21.17
CA SER A 46 -5.86 -6.09 21.89
C SER A 46 -5.45 -5.81 23.35
N GLY A 47 -5.56 -4.56 23.83
CA GLY A 47 -5.31 -4.19 25.22
C GLY A 47 -3.97 -3.52 25.51
N THR A 48 -3.15 -3.21 24.49
CA THR A 48 -1.90 -2.45 24.71
C THR A 48 -2.24 -0.99 25.05
N PRO A 49 -1.72 -0.43 26.15
CA PRO A 49 -1.93 0.98 26.48
C PRO A 49 -1.43 1.91 25.37
N ALA A 50 -2.17 2.99 25.10
CA ALA A 50 -1.81 3.95 24.04
C ALA A 50 -0.41 4.58 24.22
N CYS A 51 0.04 4.76 25.47
CA CYS A 51 1.36 5.30 25.79
C CYS A 51 2.53 4.43 25.33
N ASP A 52 2.29 3.12 25.18
CA ASP A 52 3.30 2.15 24.78
C ASP A 52 3.37 1.99 23.25
N ILE A 53 2.35 2.48 22.53
CA ILE A 53 2.25 2.40 21.08
C ILE A 53 2.95 3.59 20.45
N LYS A 54 4.19 3.39 20.00
CA LYS A 54 5.05 4.43 19.43
C LYS A 54 5.26 4.26 17.93
N VAL A 55 5.60 5.37 17.28
CA VAL A 55 5.99 5.38 15.86
C VAL A 55 7.26 4.54 15.69
N ASN A 56 7.26 3.64 14.71
CA ASN A 56 8.37 2.72 14.45
C ASN A 56 9.42 3.30 13.48
N ARG A 57 9.25 4.57 13.09
CA ARG A 57 10.16 5.31 12.21
C ARG A 57 10.82 6.44 12.98
N LYS A 58 12.15 6.55 12.84
CA LYS A 58 12.87 7.76 13.23
C LYS A 58 12.51 8.86 12.24
N HIS A 59 11.72 9.84 12.68
CA HIS A 59 11.37 10.99 11.85
C HIS A 59 12.65 11.77 11.54
N THR A 60 13.15 11.68 10.31
CA THR A 60 14.23 12.56 9.86
C THR A 60 13.57 13.79 9.27
N THR A 61 13.56 14.89 10.03
CA THR A 61 13.23 16.21 9.49
C THR A 61 14.28 16.56 8.45
N SER A 62 13.96 16.39 7.18
CA SER A 62 14.78 16.93 6.12
C SER A 62 13.98 17.90 5.27
N ARG A 63 14.60 19.05 4.97
CA ARG A 63 14.12 19.94 3.92
C ARG A 63 14.21 19.19 2.59
N ASN A 64 13.20 19.37 1.73
CA ASN A 64 13.21 18.78 0.39
C ASN A 64 14.41 19.31 -0.38
N LYS A 65 15.33 18.42 -0.77
CA LYS A 65 16.46 18.80 -1.63
C LYS A 65 15.94 18.92 -3.06
N THR A 66 16.16 20.08 -3.66
CA THR A 66 15.71 20.37 -5.03
C THR A 66 16.53 19.63 -6.07
N LYS A 67 17.81 19.35 -5.79
CA LYS A 67 18.70 18.60 -6.70
C LYS A 67 19.10 17.27 -6.09
N ILE A 68 18.69 16.17 -6.73
CA ILE A 68 18.97 14.80 -6.30
C ILE A 68 20.08 14.24 -7.20
N THR A 69 21.06 13.59 -6.60
CA THR A 69 22.16 12.88 -7.28
C THR A 69 22.22 11.43 -6.80
N LEU A 70 22.98 10.57 -7.48
CA LEU A 70 23.21 9.19 -7.06
C LEU A 70 23.80 9.08 -5.65
N GLU A 71 24.62 10.04 -5.24
CA GLU A 71 25.26 10.10 -3.92
C GLU A 71 24.38 10.73 -2.83
N THR A 72 23.20 11.23 -3.19
CA THR A 72 22.28 11.81 -2.21
C THR A 72 21.78 10.71 -1.27
N LYS A 73 21.87 10.93 0.04
CA LYS A 73 21.38 9.98 1.04
C LYS A 73 19.85 9.90 0.99
N ILE A 74 19.33 8.68 1.08
CA ILE A 74 17.88 8.42 1.09
C ILE A 74 17.25 8.98 2.36
N LEU A 75 17.99 8.93 3.48
CA LEU A 75 17.56 9.41 4.79
C LEU A 75 18.35 10.66 5.19
N GLY A 76 17.66 11.63 5.80
CA GLY A 76 18.30 12.82 6.36
C GLY A 76 18.68 13.92 5.36
N GLU A 77 18.71 13.64 4.04
CA GLU A 77 18.96 14.65 2.99
C GLU A 77 17.73 15.00 2.14
N GLY A 78 16.54 14.53 2.52
CA GLY A 78 15.29 15.04 1.95
C GLY A 78 14.95 14.44 0.61
N PHE A 79 15.53 13.28 0.32
CA PHE A 79 15.17 12.47 -0.81
C PHE A 79 13.69 12.07 -0.76
N SER A 80 12.98 12.32 -1.84
CA SER A 80 11.60 11.89 -2.05
C SER A 80 11.42 11.41 -3.49
N PHE A 81 10.48 10.49 -3.71
CA PHE A 81 10.10 10.01 -5.04
C PHE A 81 9.29 11.08 -5.78
N ASN A 82 9.99 12.12 -6.24
CA ASN A 82 9.43 13.29 -6.92
C ASN A 82 9.81 13.30 -8.42
N GLN A 83 9.51 14.39 -9.11
CA GLN A 83 9.82 14.52 -10.54
C GLN A 83 11.33 14.54 -10.84
N GLU A 84 12.15 15.11 -9.95
CA GLU A 84 13.61 15.15 -10.11
C GLU A 84 14.23 13.75 -9.94
N ALA A 85 13.79 12.99 -8.92
CA ALA A 85 14.17 11.58 -8.79
C ALA A 85 13.73 10.77 -10.02
N ARG A 86 12.54 11.06 -10.58
CA ARG A 86 12.05 10.38 -11.78
C ARG A 86 12.94 10.64 -12.99
N LYS A 87 13.40 11.89 -13.20
CA LYS A 87 14.34 12.25 -14.27
C LYS A 87 15.67 11.52 -14.11
N LEU A 88 16.25 11.57 -12.91
CA LEU A 88 17.51 10.88 -12.59
C LEU A 88 17.41 9.37 -12.87
N PHE A 89 16.29 8.75 -12.49
CA PHE A 89 16.12 7.31 -12.67
C PHE A 89 15.86 6.96 -14.14
N ALA A 90 15.15 7.82 -14.88
CA ALA A 90 14.97 7.69 -16.31
C ALA A 90 16.31 7.68 -17.06
N GLU A 91 17.19 8.63 -16.73
CA GLU A 91 18.56 8.71 -17.25
C GLU A 91 19.39 7.48 -16.86
N TYR A 92 19.40 7.11 -15.57
CA TYR A 92 20.13 5.95 -15.08
C TYR A 92 19.76 4.63 -15.79
N PHE A 93 18.48 4.42 -16.08
CA PHE A 93 18.00 3.22 -16.77
C PHE A 93 17.93 3.36 -18.30
N GLY A 94 18.32 4.50 -18.88
CA GLY A 94 18.21 4.75 -20.31
C GLY A 94 16.77 4.71 -20.85
N LYS A 95 15.80 5.20 -20.06
CA LYS A 95 14.36 5.18 -20.41
C LYS A 95 13.85 6.60 -20.67
N GLU A 96 13.04 6.77 -21.71
CA GLU A 96 12.35 8.05 -21.98
C GLU A 96 11.35 8.40 -20.86
N LYS A 97 10.62 7.39 -20.36
CA LYS A 97 9.62 7.55 -19.30
C LYS A 97 9.88 6.53 -18.19
N PHE A 98 10.01 7.04 -16.96
CA PHE A 98 10.23 6.23 -15.79
C PHE A 98 9.04 6.25 -14.83
N SER A 99 8.65 5.06 -14.35
CA SER A 99 7.63 4.88 -13.32
C SER A 99 8.25 4.17 -12.12
N PHE A 100 8.13 4.78 -10.94
CA PHE A 100 8.58 4.17 -9.69
C PHE A 100 7.92 2.81 -9.48
N LYS A 101 8.72 1.85 -9.03
CA LYS A 101 8.27 0.49 -8.75
C LYS A 101 8.03 0.29 -7.26
N LYS A 102 7.17 -0.67 -6.92
CA LYS A 102 6.78 -0.95 -5.53
C LYS A 102 8.01 -1.32 -4.69
N GLU A 103 8.91 -2.10 -5.28
CA GLU A 103 10.14 -2.63 -4.70
C GLU A 103 11.05 -1.49 -4.23
N MET A 104 11.18 -0.41 -5.02
CA MET A 104 11.94 0.79 -4.63
C MET A 104 11.36 1.44 -3.37
N ALA A 105 10.04 1.49 -3.25
CA ALA A 105 9.39 2.03 -2.05
C ALA A 105 9.58 1.11 -0.83
N VAL A 106 9.64 -0.21 -1.03
CA VAL A 106 9.95 -1.16 0.05
C VAL A 106 11.39 -0.98 0.53
N ILE A 107 12.36 -0.91 -0.38
CA ILE A 107 13.77 -0.67 -0.07
C ILE A 107 13.94 0.61 0.77
N LYS A 108 13.33 1.72 0.33
CA LYS A 108 13.35 2.98 1.07
C LYS A 108 12.78 2.85 2.49
N ARG A 109 11.63 2.18 2.64
CA ARG A 109 11.00 1.98 3.96
C ARG A 109 11.83 1.07 4.86
N GLN A 110 12.47 0.04 4.31
CA GLN A 110 13.34 -0.84 5.08
C GLN A 110 14.54 -0.04 5.63
N ALA A 111 15.14 0.82 4.81
CA ALA A 111 16.19 1.72 5.27
C ALA A 111 15.69 2.66 6.38
N GLU A 112 14.48 3.24 6.26
CA GLU A 112 13.87 4.06 7.32
C GLU A 112 13.68 3.30 8.62
N HIS A 113 13.24 2.04 8.55
CA HIS A 113 13.01 1.19 9.72
C HIS A 113 14.31 0.77 10.40
N ASN A 114 15.30 0.36 9.60
CA ASN A 114 16.62 -0.06 10.07
C ASN A 114 17.50 1.14 10.50
N GLY A 115 17.12 2.37 10.13
CA GLY A 115 17.94 3.55 10.38
C GLY A 115 19.22 3.58 9.55
N GLU A 116 19.19 3.10 8.31
CA GLU A 116 20.33 3.05 7.38
C GLU A 116 20.67 4.45 6.83
N THR A 117 21.23 5.32 7.67
CA THR A 117 21.49 6.73 7.31
C THR A 117 22.56 6.93 6.24
N LYS A 118 23.37 5.90 5.95
CA LYS A 118 24.43 5.96 4.94
C LYS A 118 23.94 5.58 3.53
N MET A 119 22.75 4.98 3.43
CA MET A 119 22.24 4.50 2.15
C MET A 119 21.95 5.66 1.19
N THR A 120 22.50 5.57 -0.01
CA THR A 120 22.41 6.55 -1.09
C THR A 120 21.38 6.14 -2.15
N VAL A 121 21.04 7.08 -3.05
CA VAL A 121 20.18 6.78 -4.20
C VAL A 121 20.78 5.67 -5.07
N ARG A 122 22.11 5.64 -5.26
CA ARG A 122 22.81 4.56 -5.96
C ARG A 122 22.52 3.21 -5.33
N ASP A 123 22.71 3.09 -4.02
CA ASP A 123 22.48 1.84 -3.29
C ASP A 123 21.02 1.35 -3.45
N LEU A 124 20.04 2.26 -3.50
CA LEU A 124 18.64 1.90 -3.75
C LEU A 124 18.44 1.29 -5.14
N LEU A 125 19.08 1.87 -6.16
CA LEU A 125 18.95 1.41 -7.54
C LEU A 125 19.63 0.07 -7.75
N GLU A 126 20.82 -0.12 -7.16
CA GLU A 126 21.57 -1.38 -7.20
C GLU A 126 20.79 -2.50 -6.49
N ARG A 127 20.33 -2.27 -5.25
CA ARG A 127 19.47 -3.24 -4.53
C ARG A 127 18.20 -3.58 -5.32
N TYR A 128 17.60 -2.60 -5.99
CA TYR A 128 16.44 -2.83 -6.84
C TYR A 128 16.78 -3.74 -8.04
N GLN A 129 17.91 -3.51 -8.72
CA GLN A 129 18.33 -4.35 -9.84
C GLN A 129 18.64 -5.79 -9.38
N GLU A 130 19.32 -5.95 -8.26
CA GLU A 130 19.58 -7.26 -7.64
C GLU A 130 18.28 -8.01 -7.35
N MET A 131 17.30 -7.34 -6.73
CA MET A 131 15.99 -7.94 -6.42
C MET A 131 15.22 -8.39 -7.66
N VAL A 132 15.30 -7.61 -8.75
CA VAL A 132 14.68 -7.96 -10.03
C VAL A 132 15.38 -9.17 -10.66
N GLY A 133 16.72 -9.22 -10.61
CA GLY A 133 17.51 -10.33 -11.13
C GLY A 133 17.32 -11.65 -10.38
N GLN A 134 17.03 -11.59 -9.08
CA GLN A 134 16.85 -12.77 -8.21
C GLN A 134 15.42 -13.36 -8.22
N GLY A 135 14.50 -12.87 -9.06
CA GLY A 135 13.18 -13.48 -9.18
C GLY A 135 12.22 -13.16 -8.02
N ASN A 136 12.31 -11.94 -7.48
CA ASN A 136 11.28 -11.28 -6.65
C ASN A 136 11.19 -11.78 -5.18
N VAL A 137 12.08 -11.29 -4.30
CA VAL A 137 12.23 -11.70 -2.89
C VAL A 137 11.42 -10.85 -1.88
N LEU A 138 10.46 -10.03 -2.33
CA LEU A 138 9.61 -9.23 -1.42
C LEU A 138 8.14 -9.66 -1.48
N ARG A 139 7.89 -10.97 -1.39
CA ARG A 139 6.53 -11.53 -1.60
C ARG A 139 5.54 -11.29 -0.48
N GLU A 140 5.97 -10.91 0.73
CA GLU A 140 5.05 -10.79 1.87
C GLU A 140 5.43 -9.61 2.78
N THR A 141 5.17 -8.40 2.30
CA THR A 141 5.23 -7.20 3.16
C THR A 141 3.90 -6.98 3.88
N ALA A 142 3.92 -6.47 5.11
CA ALA A 142 2.69 -6.11 5.84
C ALA A 142 1.82 -5.12 5.04
N GLU A 143 2.44 -4.30 4.17
CA GLU A 143 1.76 -3.42 3.23
C GLU A 143 0.88 -4.15 2.22
N GLU A 144 1.29 -5.31 1.72
CA GLU A 144 0.52 -6.05 0.70
C GLU A 144 -0.83 -6.53 1.21
N ALA A 145 -0.90 -6.91 2.49
CA ALA A 145 -2.16 -7.25 3.15
C ALA A 145 -3.16 -6.08 3.14
N THR A 146 -2.68 -4.84 3.03
CA THR A 146 -3.55 -3.64 3.04
C THR A 146 -4.09 -3.24 1.67
N TYR A 147 -3.57 -3.84 0.60
CA TYR A 147 -3.95 -3.54 -0.80
C TYR A 147 -5.19 -4.32 -1.26
N GLN A 148 -6.16 -4.52 -0.38
CA GLN A 148 -7.32 -5.40 -0.63
C GLN A 148 -8.08 -5.04 -1.92
N TRP A 149 -8.36 -3.76 -2.17
CA TRP A 149 -8.97 -3.31 -3.43
C TRP A 149 -8.10 -3.63 -4.66
N ASN A 150 -6.81 -3.32 -4.61
CA ASN A 150 -5.91 -3.58 -5.75
C ASN A 150 -5.78 -5.09 -6.03
N ASN A 151 -5.73 -5.89 -4.96
CA ASN A 151 -5.73 -7.35 -5.06
C ASN A 151 -7.04 -7.84 -5.67
N PHE A 152 -8.18 -7.38 -5.15
CA PHE A 152 -9.51 -7.70 -5.67
C PHE A 152 -9.64 -7.41 -7.16
N VAL A 153 -9.26 -6.21 -7.60
CA VAL A 153 -9.32 -5.81 -9.02
C VAL A 153 -8.40 -6.66 -9.87
N ARG A 154 -7.16 -6.88 -9.42
CA ARG A 154 -6.20 -7.70 -10.15
C ARG A 154 -6.72 -9.12 -10.31
N ASP A 155 -7.25 -9.70 -9.24
CA ASP A 155 -7.70 -11.10 -9.22
C ASP A 155 -8.98 -11.25 -10.06
N PHE A 156 -9.92 -10.30 -9.99
CA PHE A 156 -11.06 -10.23 -10.91
C PHE A 156 -10.59 -10.11 -12.37
N CYS A 157 -9.73 -9.15 -12.71
CA CYS A 157 -9.29 -8.93 -14.09
C CYS A 157 -8.51 -10.12 -14.69
N LYS A 158 -7.93 -10.99 -13.85
CA LYS A 158 -7.30 -12.24 -14.26
C LYS A 158 -8.28 -13.41 -14.43
N SER A 159 -9.48 -13.29 -13.87
CA SER A 159 -10.48 -14.34 -13.88
C SER A 159 -11.11 -14.51 -15.27
N SER A 160 -11.60 -15.72 -15.55
CA SER A 160 -12.34 -16.02 -16.78
C SER A 160 -13.64 -15.24 -16.85
N GLU A 161 -14.32 -15.04 -15.72
CA GLU A 161 -15.58 -14.29 -15.64
C GLU A 161 -15.41 -12.84 -16.11
N SER A 162 -14.27 -12.22 -15.84
CA SER A 162 -14.00 -10.85 -16.27
C SER A 162 -14.00 -10.68 -17.79
N GLN A 163 -13.73 -11.76 -18.55
CA GLN A 163 -13.72 -11.71 -20.01
C GLN A 163 -15.11 -11.45 -20.59
N ASN A 164 -16.17 -11.73 -19.84
CA ASN A 164 -17.55 -11.52 -20.28
C ASN A 164 -18.00 -10.05 -20.22
N TYR A 165 -17.14 -9.12 -19.78
CA TYR A 165 -17.51 -7.73 -19.53
C TYR A 165 -16.62 -6.74 -20.26
N HIS A 166 -17.25 -5.76 -20.93
CA HIS A 166 -16.53 -4.70 -21.66
C HIS A 166 -16.05 -3.59 -20.73
N GLN A 167 -16.68 -3.42 -19.56
CA GLN A 167 -16.32 -2.43 -18.53
C GLN A 167 -15.84 -3.10 -17.24
N LYS A 168 -14.75 -3.88 -17.32
CA LYS A 168 -14.20 -4.68 -16.20
C LYS A 168 -14.02 -3.88 -14.91
N LEU A 169 -13.44 -2.69 -14.97
CA LEU A 169 -13.21 -1.89 -13.76
C LEU A 169 -14.50 -1.43 -13.07
N LYS A 170 -15.57 -1.14 -13.83
CA LYS A 170 -16.87 -0.79 -13.24
C LYS A 170 -17.50 -2.00 -12.56
N VAL A 171 -17.44 -3.16 -13.21
CA VAL A 171 -17.89 -4.44 -12.63
C VAL A 171 -17.13 -4.75 -11.34
N ALA A 172 -15.80 -4.64 -11.35
CA ALA A 172 -14.97 -4.83 -10.17
C ALA A 172 -15.37 -3.88 -9.03
N ALA A 173 -15.62 -2.61 -9.32
CA ALA A 173 -16.03 -1.63 -8.33
C ALA A 173 -17.39 -1.97 -7.68
N ILE A 174 -18.37 -2.39 -8.49
CA ILE A 174 -19.70 -2.81 -8.02
C ILE A 174 -19.59 -4.05 -7.13
N LEU A 175 -18.86 -5.07 -7.56
CA LEU A 175 -18.64 -6.29 -6.77
C LEU A 175 -17.89 -5.99 -5.49
N TRP A 176 -16.85 -5.16 -5.57
CA TRP A 176 -16.07 -4.73 -4.42
C TRP A 176 -16.93 -3.99 -3.40
N GLU A 177 -17.85 -3.12 -3.81
CA GLU A 177 -18.75 -2.43 -2.89
C GLU A 177 -19.56 -3.43 -2.04
N LYS A 178 -20.05 -4.52 -2.66
CA LYS A 178 -20.77 -5.58 -1.95
C LYS A 178 -19.88 -6.31 -0.95
N VAL A 179 -18.66 -6.66 -1.35
CA VAL A 179 -17.69 -7.38 -0.49
C VAL A 179 -17.20 -6.49 0.65
N LYS A 180 -16.86 -5.23 0.34
CA LYS A 180 -16.42 -4.21 1.30
C LYS A 180 -17.41 -4.01 2.44
N ASN A 181 -18.70 -3.98 2.13
CA ASN A 181 -19.77 -3.76 3.11
C ASN A 181 -20.24 -5.06 3.80
N SER A 182 -19.69 -6.21 3.42
CA SER A 182 -20.00 -7.50 4.04
C SER A 182 -18.98 -7.87 5.14
N LYS A 183 -19.30 -8.87 5.95
CA LYS A 183 -18.35 -9.46 6.92
C LYS A 183 -17.42 -10.51 6.31
N ASN A 184 -17.53 -10.78 5.00
CA ASN A 184 -16.73 -11.78 4.32
C ASN A 184 -15.30 -11.28 4.06
N ASP A 185 -14.45 -12.23 3.67
CA ASP A 185 -13.10 -11.97 3.17
C ASP A 185 -13.13 -10.92 2.05
N LYS A 186 -12.21 -9.95 2.13
CA LYS A 186 -12.11 -8.85 1.17
C LYS A 186 -11.33 -9.26 -0.07
N LYS A 187 -11.74 -10.37 -0.69
CA LYS A 187 -11.12 -11.02 -1.85
C LYS A 187 -12.15 -11.24 -2.95
N PHE A 188 -11.66 -11.41 -4.17
CA PHE A 188 -12.52 -11.77 -5.29
C PHE A 188 -12.80 -13.28 -5.25
N GLU A 189 -14.06 -13.64 -5.46
CA GLU A 189 -14.51 -15.00 -5.68
C GLU A 189 -15.43 -15.01 -6.91
N ALA A 190 -15.29 -16.03 -7.76
CA ALA A 190 -16.11 -16.20 -8.96
C ALA A 190 -17.63 -16.18 -8.66
N SER A 191 -18.02 -16.74 -7.51
CA SER A 191 -19.40 -16.77 -7.00
C SER A 191 -20.04 -15.38 -6.89
N LEU A 192 -19.23 -14.31 -6.69
CA LEU A 192 -19.72 -12.94 -6.61
C LEU A 192 -20.37 -12.48 -7.92
N VAL A 193 -19.86 -12.95 -9.06
CA VAL A 193 -20.37 -12.60 -10.38
C VAL A 193 -21.79 -13.13 -10.55
N GLN A 194 -22.02 -14.39 -10.18
CA GLN A 194 -23.35 -15.00 -10.21
C GLN A 194 -24.29 -14.35 -9.17
N LYS A 195 -23.79 -14.18 -7.94
CA LYS A 195 -24.57 -13.62 -6.84
C LYS A 195 -25.08 -12.19 -7.11
N TYR A 196 -24.29 -11.38 -7.80
CA TYR A 196 -24.62 -9.98 -8.10
C TYR A 196 -24.82 -9.72 -9.60
N GLU A 197 -25.18 -10.75 -10.37
CA GLU A 197 -25.36 -10.68 -11.83
C GLU A 197 -26.27 -9.51 -12.25
N LYS A 198 -27.40 -9.35 -11.56
CA LYS A 198 -28.36 -8.25 -11.82
C LYS A 198 -27.74 -6.85 -11.70
N ASN A 199 -26.69 -6.70 -10.89
CA ASN A 199 -26.01 -5.41 -10.72
C ASN A 199 -24.97 -5.14 -11.82
N ILE A 200 -24.56 -6.15 -12.58
CA ILE A 200 -23.43 -6.07 -13.51
C ILE A 200 -23.79 -6.47 -14.95
N SER A 201 -24.99 -6.99 -15.20
CA SER A 201 -25.46 -7.48 -16.50
C SER A 201 -25.37 -6.43 -17.61
N ASN A 202 -25.63 -5.15 -17.31
CA ASN A 202 -25.53 -4.05 -18.27
C ASN A 202 -24.11 -3.85 -18.84
N TYR A 203 -23.10 -4.46 -18.23
CA TYR A 203 -21.71 -4.39 -18.65
C TYR A 203 -21.23 -5.64 -19.39
N MET A 204 -22.11 -6.62 -19.64
CA MET A 204 -21.73 -7.78 -20.44
C MET A 204 -21.34 -7.37 -21.86
N ASN A 205 -20.45 -8.14 -22.47
CA ASN A 205 -20.16 -8.00 -23.89
C ASN A 205 -21.47 -8.20 -24.66
N LYS A 206 -21.71 -7.34 -25.65
CA LYS A 206 -22.82 -7.52 -26.59
C LYS A 206 -22.46 -8.59 -27.61
#